data_AF-A0AAN0KKQ0-F1
#
_entry.id   AF-A0AAN0KKQ0-F1
#
_cell.length_a   1.000
_cell.length_b   1.000
_cell.length_c   1.000
_cell.angle_alpha   90.00
_cell.angle_beta   90.00
_cell.angle_gamma   90.00
#
_symmetry.space_group_name_H-M   'P 1'
#
loop_
_entity.id
_entity.type
_entity.pdbx_description
1 polymer ?
#
loop_
_entity_poly.entity_id
_entity_poly.type
_entity_poly.pdbx_seq_one_letter_code
_entity_poly.pdbx_strand_id
1 'polypeptide(L)'
;MSYTVKYSIQFLKDFDHFPEDQVLKIAKFASVFQQHGLADQTKFEGRVSPSWMNLPTNHPDYQYTLSRHLWHYHIGIPQYSGMQQWNRTSDWVLHFQWPQRGPTVWLVDVYAHHTSSGAFYLPPPTALADQEETDPS
;
A
#
# COMPACT_ATOMS: atom_id res chain seq x y z
N MET A 1 -7.56 -19.24 -8.11
CA MET A 1 -6.45 -18.27 -8.23
C MET A 1 -5.93 -18.01 -6.82
N SER A 2 -4.62 -18.10 -6.60
CA SER A 2 -3.99 -17.74 -5.33
C SER A 2 -3.43 -16.32 -5.44
N TYR A 3 -3.90 -15.42 -4.58
CA TYR A 3 -3.33 -14.08 -4.46
C TYR A 3 -2.12 -14.11 -3.53
N THR A 4 -1.05 -13.40 -3.90
CA THR A 4 0.24 -13.46 -3.20
C THR A 4 0.65 -12.09 -2.68
N VAL A 5 1.03 -12.03 -1.42
CA VAL A 5 1.67 -10.85 -0.82
C VAL A 5 3.17 -11.12 -0.75
N LYS A 6 3.95 -10.24 -1.35
CA LYS A 6 5.40 -10.19 -1.22
C LYS A 6 5.80 -8.92 -0.47
N TYR A 7 7.04 -8.86 -0.02
CA TYR A 7 7.58 -7.75 0.76
C TYR A 7 8.86 -7.25 0.11
N SER A 8 9.08 -5.93 0.06
CA SER A 8 10.39 -5.42 -0.34
C SER A 8 11.44 -5.73 0.73
N ILE A 9 12.71 -5.75 0.33
CA ILE A 9 13.82 -5.96 1.27
C ILE A 9 13.80 -4.90 2.38
N GLN A 10 13.50 -3.65 2.02
CA GLN A 10 13.43 -2.57 3.00
C GLN A 10 12.24 -2.75 3.96
N PHE A 11 11.07 -3.12 3.45
CA PHE A 11 9.90 -3.41 4.28
C PHE A 11 10.19 -4.48 5.34
N LEU A 12 10.88 -5.56 4.96
CA LEU A 12 11.24 -6.64 5.90
C LEU A 12 12.17 -6.16 7.01
N LYS A 13 13.13 -5.27 6.70
CA LYS A 13 14.04 -4.69 7.71
C LYS A 13 13.29 -3.82 8.72
N ASP A 14 12.31 -3.07 8.22
CA ASP A 14 11.55 -2.13 9.04
C ASP A 14 10.46 -2.84 9.86
N PHE A 15 9.92 -3.95 9.35
CA PHE A 15 8.82 -4.71 9.96
C PHE A 15 9.11 -5.17 11.39
N ASP A 16 10.36 -5.54 11.70
CA ASP A 16 10.77 -5.95 13.05
C ASP A 16 10.65 -4.82 14.09
N HIS A 17 10.57 -3.58 13.62
CA HIS A 17 10.46 -2.39 14.46
C HIS A 17 9.03 -1.83 14.50
N PHE A 18 8.09 -2.44 13.78
CA PHE A 18 6.72 -1.96 13.75
C PHE A 18 5.99 -2.25 15.06
N PRO A 19 5.23 -1.26 15.58
CA PRO A 19 4.32 -1.50 16.69
C PRO A 19 3.34 -2.65 16.41
N GLU A 20 2.94 -3.36 17.47
CA GLU A 20 2.06 -4.52 17.36
C GLU A 20 0.72 -4.20 16.66
N ASP A 21 0.16 -3.01 16.90
CA ASP A 21 -1.07 -2.59 16.25
C ASP A 21 -0.91 -2.47 14.72
N GLN A 22 0.21 -1.91 14.25
CA GLN A 22 0.54 -1.86 12.81
C GLN A 22 0.71 -3.25 12.22
N VAL A 23 1.44 -4.14 12.89
CA VAL A 23 1.66 -5.53 12.46
C VAL A 23 0.31 -6.24 12.26
N LEU A 24 -0.61 -6.10 13.22
CA LEU A 24 -1.95 -6.69 13.12
C LEU A 24 -2.76 -6.12 11.95
N LYS A 25 -2.69 -4.80 11.69
CA LYS A 25 -3.37 -4.19 10.54
C LYS A 25 -2.79 -4.64 9.20
N ILE A 26 -1.47 -4.75 9.10
CA ILE A 26 -0.78 -5.26 7.91
C ILE A 26 -1.17 -6.71 7.65
N ALA A 27 -1.16 -7.55 8.68
CA ALA A 27 -1.58 -8.95 8.59
C ALA A 27 -3.05 -9.08 8.16
N LYS A 28 -3.94 -8.21 8.66
CA LYS A 28 -5.34 -8.14 8.23
C LYS A 28 -5.45 -7.80 6.74
N PHE A 29 -4.72 -6.79 6.26
CA PHE A 29 -4.69 -6.46 4.83
C PHE A 29 -4.20 -7.64 3.99
N ALA A 30 -3.07 -8.25 4.38
CA ALA A 30 -2.48 -9.36 3.65
C ALA A 30 -3.44 -10.56 3.55
N SER A 31 -4.10 -10.92 4.64
CA SER A 31 -5.08 -12.00 4.68
C SER A 31 -6.29 -11.74 3.77
N VAL A 32 -6.85 -10.53 3.80
CA VAL A 32 -7.97 -10.16 2.92
C VAL A 32 -7.54 -10.19 1.45
N PHE A 33 -6.36 -9.67 1.13
CA PHE A 33 -5.82 -9.74 -0.22
C PHE A 33 -5.63 -11.18 -0.70
N GLN A 34 -5.03 -12.04 0.12
CA GLN A 34 -4.81 -13.45 -0.22
C GLN A 34 -6.12 -14.20 -0.51
N GLN A 35 -7.22 -13.82 0.15
CA GLN A 35 -8.54 -14.42 -0.02
C GLN A 35 -9.33 -13.86 -1.21
N HIS A 36 -9.21 -12.55 -1.49
CA HIS A 36 -10.13 -11.85 -2.39
C HIS A 36 -9.47 -11.07 -3.53
N GLY A 37 -8.17 -10.81 -3.47
CA GLY A 37 -7.48 -9.87 -4.34
C GLY A 37 -7.93 -8.43 -4.10
N LEU A 38 -7.72 -7.54 -5.08
CA LEU A 38 -8.11 -6.12 -5.03
C LEU A 38 -9.19 -5.73 -6.06
N ALA A 39 -9.72 -6.70 -6.82
CA ALA A 39 -10.79 -6.44 -7.78
C ALA A 39 -12.10 -6.03 -7.09
N ASP A 40 -12.39 -6.62 -5.92
CA ASP A 40 -13.51 -6.24 -5.07
C ASP A 40 -13.02 -5.53 -3.81
N GLN A 41 -12.94 -4.20 -3.90
CA GLN A 41 -12.47 -3.36 -2.79
C GLN A 41 -13.44 -3.34 -1.60
N THR A 42 -14.68 -3.82 -1.75
CA THR A 42 -15.66 -3.86 -0.64
C THR A 42 -15.24 -4.82 0.49
N LYS A 43 -14.26 -5.69 0.21
CA LYS A 43 -13.67 -6.63 1.18
C LYS A 43 -12.70 -5.95 2.15
N PHE A 44 -12.25 -4.75 1.82
CA PHE A 44 -11.34 -3.97 2.64
C PHE A 44 -12.12 -2.97 3.49
N GLU A 45 -11.61 -2.66 4.68
CA GLU A 45 -12.25 -1.69 5.56
C GLU A 45 -11.85 -0.27 5.20
N GLY A 46 -10.55 -0.06 5.02
CA GLY A 46 -9.97 1.18 4.52
C GLY A 46 -10.09 1.32 3.01
N ARG A 47 -9.98 2.57 2.56
CA ARG A 47 -9.89 2.90 1.15
C ARG A 47 -8.56 2.39 0.58
N VAL A 48 -8.65 1.69 -0.54
CA VAL A 48 -7.51 1.38 -1.41
C VAL A 48 -7.52 2.39 -2.56
N SER A 49 -6.39 3.04 -2.84
CA SER A 49 -6.33 4.01 -3.94
C SER A 49 -4.98 4.04 -4.62
N PRO A 50 -4.96 4.34 -5.94
CA PRO A 50 -3.72 4.58 -6.63
C PRO A 50 -3.09 5.87 -6.10
N SER A 51 -1.80 5.87 -5.85
CA SER A 51 -1.10 7.03 -5.27
C SER A 51 -1.04 8.24 -6.21
N TRP A 52 -1.41 8.09 -7.48
CA TRP A 52 -1.53 9.17 -8.46
C TRP A 52 -2.92 9.80 -8.57
N MET A 53 -3.94 9.32 -7.84
CA MET A 53 -5.35 9.64 -8.12
C MET A 53 -5.70 11.14 -8.13
N ASN A 54 -4.97 11.96 -7.39
CA ASN A 54 -5.22 13.40 -7.27
C ASN A 54 -4.01 14.26 -7.68
N LEU A 55 -3.02 13.66 -8.35
CA LEU A 55 -1.85 14.39 -8.82
C LEU A 55 -2.08 14.92 -10.24
N PRO A 56 -1.72 16.18 -10.53
CA PRO A 56 -1.65 16.67 -11.91
C PRO A 56 -0.70 15.81 -12.74
N THR A 57 -1.03 15.55 -14.01
CA THR A 57 -0.22 14.68 -14.90
C THR A 57 1.19 15.22 -15.16
N ASN A 58 1.39 16.53 -14.99
CA ASN A 58 2.68 17.22 -15.09
C ASN A 58 3.44 17.29 -13.75
N HIS A 59 2.86 16.81 -12.65
CA HIS A 59 3.54 16.74 -11.36
C HIS A 59 4.59 15.61 -11.41
N PRO A 60 5.83 15.82 -10.90
CA PRO A 60 6.87 14.79 -10.91
C PRO A 60 6.42 13.48 -10.24
N ASP A 61 5.68 13.61 -9.13
CA ASP A 61 5.17 12.45 -8.40
C ASP A 61 4.12 11.65 -9.16
N TYR A 62 3.40 12.25 -10.12
CA TYR A 62 2.43 11.51 -10.94
C TYR A 62 3.15 10.43 -11.76
N GLN A 63 4.24 10.81 -12.43
CA GLN A 63 5.03 9.87 -13.23
C GLN A 63 5.71 8.83 -12.35
N TYR A 64 6.25 9.25 -11.20
CA TYR A 64 6.87 8.34 -10.25
C TYR A 64 5.89 7.27 -9.77
N THR A 65 4.72 7.68 -9.25
CA THR A 65 3.73 6.76 -8.69
C THR A 65 3.09 5.86 -9.74
N LEU A 66 2.77 6.40 -10.92
CA LEU A 66 2.17 5.63 -12.01
C LEU A 66 3.14 4.56 -12.55
N SER A 67 4.38 4.96 -12.87
CA SER A 67 5.39 4.05 -13.46
C SER A 67 5.84 2.95 -12.49
N ARG A 68 5.78 3.21 -11.17
CA ARG A 68 6.11 2.24 -10.13
C ARG A 68 4.90 1.44 -9.63
N HIS A 69 3.72 1.66 -10.22
CA HIS A 69 2.47 1.03 -9.84
C HIS A 69 2.17 1.18 -8.34
N LEU A 70 2.38 2.38 -7.79
CA LEU A 70 2.20 2.64 -6.36
C LEU A 70 0.73 2.86 -5.98
N TRP A 71 0.32 2.12 -4.96
CA TRP A 71 -0.97 2.21 -4.32
C TRP A 71 -0.79 2.40 -2.82
N HIS A 72 -1.85 2.83 -2.17
CA HIS A 72 -1.91 2.92 -0.72
C HIS A 72 -3.25 2.39 -0.20
N TYR A 73 -3.20 1.86 1.01
CA TYR A 73 -4.35 1.42 1.79
C TYR A 73 -4.34 2.08 3.15
N HIS A 74 -5.43 2.73 3.55
CA HIS A 74 -5.57 3.25 4.91
C HIS A 74 -5.73 2.09 5.89
N ILE A 75 -4.86 2.00 6.91
CA ILE A 75 -4.81 0.83 7.81
C ILE A 75 -5.67 0.97 9.08
N GLY A 76 -6.30 2.12 9.29
CA GLY A 76 -7.19 2.38 10.43
C GLY A 76 -6.45 2.79 11.70
N ILE A 77 -5.31 3.48 11.56
CA ILE A 77 -4.52 4.04 12.67
C ILE A 77 -4.47 5.57 12.53
N PRO A 78 -4.73 6.35 13.60
CA PRO A 78 -5.17 5.88 14.92
C PRO A 78 -6.57 5.26 14.88
N GLN A 79 -7.46 5.75 14.01
CA GLN A 79 -8.80 5.22 13.80
C GLN A 79 -9.25 5.49 12.37
N TYR A 80 -10.22 4.71 11.89
CA TYR A 80 -10.90 5.05 10.65
C TYR A 80 -11.88 6.22 10.83
N SER A 81 -11.95 7.08 9.81
CA SER A 81 -13.01 8.07 9.62
C SER A 81 -13.80 7.76 8.35
N GLY A 82 -15.06 8.21 8.32
CA GLY A 82 -15.99 7.99 7.19
C GLY A 82 -17.10 6.99 7.51
N MET A 83 -18.27 7.22 6.90
CA MET A 83 -19.49 6.43 7.17
C MET A 83 -19.53 5.11 6.41
N GLN A 84 -19.12 5.13 5.14
CA GLN A 84 -19.17 3.98 4.27
C GLN A 84 -18.01 3.04 4.57
N GLN A 85 -18.32 1.79 4.93
CA GLN A 85 -17.36 0.68 4.91
C GLN A 85 -16.65 0.66 3.54
N TRP A 86 -15.41 0.19 3.41
CA TRP A 86 -14.56 0.20 2.19
C TRP A 86 -14.05 1.54 1.64
N ASN A 87 -14.58 2.67 2.11
CA ASN A 87 -14.07 4.00 1.74
C ASN A 87 -13.57 4.81 2.95
N ARG A 88 -13.19 4.11 4.02
CA ARG A 88 -12.73 4.77 5.24
C ARG A 88 -11.28 5.19 5.12
N THR A 89 -10.95 6.33 5.69
CA THR A 89 -9.58 6.87 5.70
C THR A 89 -9.01 6.87 7.12
N SER A 90 -7.70 6.88 7.24
CA SER A 90 -6.96 7.01 8.50
C SER A 90 -5.62 7.69 8.24
N ASP A 91 -4.99 8.22 9.30
CA ASP A 91 -3.75 8.97 9.15
C ASP A 91 -2.55 8.10 8.78
N TRP A 92 -2.60 6.79 8.98
CA TRP A 92 -1.57 5.88 8.53
C TRP A 92 -2.01 5.07 7.32
N VAL A 93 -1.08 4.83 6.41
CA VAL A 93 -1.27 4.08 5.18
C VAL A 93 -0.19 3.02 5.00
N LEU A 94 -0.60 1.88 4.42
CA LEU A 94 0.28 0.85 3.88
C LEU A 94 0.48 1.13 2.39
N HIS A 95 1.72 1.40 1.99
CA HIS A 95 2.11 1.52 0.59
C HIS A 95 2.45 0.14 0.01
N PHE A 96 2.02 -0.08 -1.22
CA PHE A 96 2.32 -1.30 -1.95
C PHE A 96 2.39 -1.07 -3.45
N GLN A 97 3.09 -1.96 -4.16
CA GLN A 97 3.09 -2.01 -5.61
C GLN A 97 2.10 -3.06 -6.10
N TRP A 98 1.29 -2.70 -7.10
CA TRP A 98 0.32 -3.61 -7.74
C TRP A 98 0.46 -3.59 -9.27
N PRO A 99 1.54 -4.22 -9.79
CA PRO A 99 1.81 -4.23 -11.21
C PRO A 99 0.69 -4.94 -11.98
N GLN A 100 0.28 -4.33 -13.09
CA GLN A 100 -0.71 -4.89 -14.03
C GLN A 100 -2.05 -5.28 -13.40
N ARG A 101 -2.34 -4.82 -12.17
CA ARG A 101 -3.49 -5.25 -11.38
C ARG A 101 -3.60 -6.78 -11.26
N GLY A 102 -2.44 -7.46 -11.20
CA GLY A 102 -2.32 -8.91 -11.20
C GLY A 102 -2.60 -9.56 -9.84
N PRO A 103 -2.27 -10.85 -9.67
CA PRO A 103 -2.54 -11.59 -8.44
C PRO A 103 -1.54 -11.30 -7.30
N THR A 104 -0.51 -10.47 -7.54
CA THR A 104 0.58 -10.22 -6.60
C THR A 104 0.65 -8.75 -6.23
N VAL A 105 0.84 -8.48 -4.94
CA VAL A 105 1.23 -7.15 -4.44
C VAL A 105 2.55 -7.24 -3.69
N TRP A 106 3.32 -6.16 -3.73
CA TRP A 106 4.54 -6.00 -2.95
C TRP A 106 4.32 -4.92 -1.89
N LEU A 107 4.37 -5.27 -0.61
CA LEU A 107 4.34 -4.27 0.46
C LEU A 107 5.70 -3.58 0.54
N VAL A 108 5.70 -2.25 0.57
CA VAL A 108 6.94 -1.46 0.47
C VAL A 108 7.16 -0.50 1.61
N ASP A 109 6.11 0.01 2.26
CA ASP A 109 6.26 0.93 3.39
C ASP A 109 4.96 1.07 4.22
N VAL A 110 5.08 1.46 5.49
CA VAL A 110 3.96 1.94 6.33
C VAL A 110 4.34 3.28 6.93
N TYR A 111 3.55 4.31 6.64
CA TYR A 111 3.87 5.66 7.08
C TYR A 111 2.62 6.52 7.29
N ALA A 112 2.82 7.69 7.90
CA ALA A 112 1.80 8.72 7.96
C ALA A 112 1.40 9.18 6.55
N HIS A 113 0.11 9.41 6.35
CA HIS A 113 -0.52 9.77 5.09
C HIS A 113 0.00 11.10 4.54
N HIS A 114 0.38 12.02 5.43
CA HIS A 114 0.99 13.30 5.07
C HIS A 114 2.25 13.57 5.89
N THR A 115 3.19 14.24 5.25
CA THR A 115 4.39 14.82 5.88
C THR A 115 4.02 16.01 6.77
N SER A 116 4.99 16.54 7.53
CA SER A 116 4.79 17.73 8.37
C SER A 116 4.41 19.00 7.60
N SER A 117 4.68 19.05 6.28
CA SER A 117 4.24 20.15 5.41
C SER A 117 2.83 19.96 4.83
N GLY A 118 2.17 18.83 5.14
CA GLY A 118 0.86 18.48 4.60
C GLY A 118 0.90 17.81 3.21
N ALA A 119 2.08 17.60 2.63
CA ALA A 119 2.22 16.86 1.37
C ALA A 119 1.99 15.35 1.59
N PHE A 120 1.32 14.68 0.65
CA PHE A 120 1.19 13.22 0.66
C PHE A 120 2.58 12.58 0.67
N TYR A 121 2.81 11.68 1.63
CA TYR A 121 4.09 11.00 1.73
C TYR A 121 4.18 9.91 0.65
N LEU A 122 5.36 9.78 0.03
CA LEU A 122 5.66 8.74 -0.94
C LEU A 122 6.90 7.96 -0.51
N PRO A 123 6.86 6.62 -0.58
CA PRO A 123 8.03 5.81 -0.27
C PRO A 123 9.15 6.14 -1.27
N PRO A 124 10.41 6.28 -0.80
CA PRO A 124 11.54 6.54 -1.68
C PRO A 124 11.83 5.32 -2.58
N PRO A 125 12.53 5.48 -3.71
CA PRO A 125 12.86 4.38 -4.60
C PRO A 125 13.55 3.20 -3.91
N THR A 126 14.35 3.46 -2.87
CA THR A 126 15.07 2.45 -2.08
C THR A 126 14.16 1.55 -1.24
N ALA A 127 12.91 1.96 -1.00
CA ALA A 127 11.93 1.15 -0.28
C ALA A 127 11.15 0.19 -1.19
N LEU A 128 11.22 0.40 -2.51
CA LEU A 128 10.42 -0.34 -3.48
C LEU A 128 11.01 -1.72 -3.75
N ALA A 129 10.16 -2.67 -4.14
CA ALA A 129 10.63 -3.98 -4.59
C ALA A 129 11.12 -3.88 -6.04
N ASP A 130 12.28 -4.47 -6.31
CA ASP A 130 12.77 -4.67 -7.67
C ASP A 130 11.86 -5.68 -8.37
N GLN A 131 11.09 -5.20 -9.35
CA GLN A 131 10.12 -6.01 -10.07
C GLN A 131 10.78 -7.02 -11.05
N GLU A 132 12.12 -7.13 -11.02
CA GLU A 132 12.93 -8.00 -11.88
C GLU A 132 13.28 -9.36 -11.26
N GLU A 133 12.98 -9.61 -9.98
CA GLU A 133 13.05 -10.98 -9.43
C GLU A 133 11.81 -11.79 -9.86
N THR A 134 11.77 -12.13 -11.15
CA THR A 134 11.08 -13.33 -11.62
C THR A 134 11.82 -14.56 -11.07
N ASP A 135 11.09 -15.47 -10.42
CA ASP A 135 11.57 -16.76 -9.94
C ASP A 135 12.56 -17.40 -10.93
N PRO A 136 13.74 -17.86 -10.48
CA PRO A 136 14.50 -18.80 -11.29
C PRO A 136 13.65 -20.07 -11.43
N SER A 137 13.41 -20.43 -12.69
CA SER A 137 12.66 -21.62 -13.10
C SER A 137 13.25 -22.92 -12.60
#